data_AF-A0A1C3YWS4-F1
#
_entry.id   AF-A0A1C3YWS4-F1
#
_cell.length_a   1.000
_cell.length_b   1.000
_cell.length_c   1.000
_cell.angle_alpha   90.00
_cell.angle_beta   90.00
_cell.angle_gamma   90.00
#
_symmetry.space_group_name_H-M   'P 1'
#
loop_
_entity.id
_entity.type
_entity.pdbx_description
1 polymer ?
#
loop_
_entity_poly.entity_id
_entity_poly.type
_entity_poly.pdbx_seq_one_letter_code
_entity_poly.pdbx_strand_id
1 'polypeptide(L)'
;MDTFTLDFDLEGKGYLVVVTPQALPDGMIYNAQLEEDKVIRFLGGRDGTLLPVTTGVPPKIVNAIATRILERVHMDDRNKTDPYALL
;
A
#
# COMPACT_ATOMS: atom_id res chain seq x y z
N MET A 1 -0.02 -10.12 -8.38
CA MET A 1 -0.78 -8.95 -7.91
C MET A 1 -0.51 -7.85 -8.89
N ASP A 2 -1.56 -7.18 -9.34
CA ASP A 2 -1.44 -6.11 -10.31
C ASP A 2 -1.10 -4.80 -9.61
N THR A 3 -0.44 -3.90 -10.35
CA THR A 3 -0.23 -2.52 -9.91
C THR A 3 -1.58 -1.86 -9.64
N PHE A 4 -1.68 -1.11 -8.55
CA PHE A 4 -2.89 -0.38 -8.19
C PHE A 4 -2.57 1.06 -7.81
N THR A 5 -3.58 1.92 -7.90
CA THR A 5 -3.47 3.33 -7.51
C THR A 5 -4.23 3.55 -6.21
N LEU A 6 -3.61 4.29 -5.30
CA LEU A 6 -4.25 4.80 -4.10
C LEU A 6 -4.57 6.28 -4.30
N ASP A 7 -5.77 6.64 -3.89
CA ASP A 7 -6.33 7.98 -3.88
C ASP A 7 -6.72 8.25 -2.42
N PHE A 8 -6.25 9.37 -1.86
CA PHE A 8 -6.66 9.81 -0.53
C PHE A 8 -6.33 11.29 -0.28
N ASP A 9 -7.12 11.91 0.59
CA ASP A 9 -6.82 13.21 1.16
C ASP A 9 -6.10 13.08 2.50
N LEU A 10 -5.11 13.94 2.73
CA LEU A 10 -4.44 14.10 4.02
C LEU A 10 -4.19 15.60 4.27
N GLU A 11 -4.78 16.11 5.36
CA GLU A 11 -4.66 17.52 5.79
C GLU A 11 -5.06 18.53 4.71
N GLY A 12 -6.11 18.21 3.92
CA GLY A 12 -6.62 19.08 2.85
C GLY A 12 -5.82 19.06 1.56
N LYS A 13 -4.83 18.15 1.45
CA LYS A 13 -4.10 17.87 0.21
C LYS A 13 -4.46 16.48 -0.31
N GLY A 14 -4.80 16.40 -1.59
CA GLY A 14 -5.03 15.14 -2.30
C GLY A 14 -3.71 14.48 -2.71
N TYR A 15 -3.66 13.15 -2.60
CA TYR A 15 -2.52 12.32 -2.96
C TYR A 15 -2.96 11.21 -3.90
N LEU A 16 -2.18 11.02 -4.97
CA LEU A 16 -2.33 9.92 -5.92
C LEU A 16 -1.03 9.11 -5.88
N VAL A 17 -1.11 7.85 -5.49
CA VAL A 17 0.06 7.00 -5.26
C VAL A 17 -0.05 5.72 -6.06
N VAL A 18 0.92 5.49 -6.95
CA VAL A 18 0.97 4.25 -7.72
C VAL A 18 1.76 3.22 -6.92
N VAL A 19 1.13 2.09 -6.61
CA VAL A 19 1.73 1.01 -5.84
C VAL A 19 1.98 -0.19 -6.74
N THR A 20 3.24 -0.62 -6.80
CA THR A 20 3.66 -1.82 -7.51
C THR A 20 4.05 -2.89 -6.49
N PRO A 21 3.19 -3.91 -6.29
CA PRO A 21 3.52 -5.06 -5.45
C PRO A 21 4.58 -5.93 -6.11
N GLN A 22 5.50 -6.47 -5.31
CA GLN A 22 6.53 -7.40 -5.74
C GLN A 22 6.58 -8.58 -4.78
N ALA A 23 6.41 -9.79 -5.30
CA ALA A 23 6.57 -11.01 -4.51
C ALA A 23 8.07 -11.31 -4.30
N LEU A 24 8.41 -11.66 -3.07
CA LEU A 24 9.70 -12.21 -2.67
C LEU A 24 9.51 -13.62 -2.11
N PRO A 25 10.58 -14.43 -2.01
CA PRO A 25 10.52 -15.75 -1.39
C PRO A 25 10.00 -15.74 0.05
N ASP A 26 10.21 -14.65 0.79
CA ASP A 26 9.91 -14.48 2.21
C ASP A 26 8.74 -13.53 2.51
N GLY A 27 8.08 -12.98 1.49
CA GLY A 27 6.95 -12.09 1.67
C GLY A 27 6.63 -11.20 0.48
N MET A 28 5.97 -10.08 0.77
CA MET A 28 5.58 -9.08 -0.23
C MET A 28 6.29 -7.76 0.05
N ILE A 29 6.75 -7.11 -1.02
CA ILE A 29 7.18 -5.72 -1.02
C ILE A 29 6.15 -4.89 -1.76
N TYR A 30 5.91 -3.67 -1.27
CA TYR A 30 5.11 -2.67 -1.98
C TYR A 30 5.98 -1.45 -2.25
N ASN A 31 6.19 -1.13 -3.53
CA ASN A 31 6.85 0.11 -3.93
C ASN A 31 5.78 1.15 -4.27
N ALA A 32 5.67 2.19 -3.46
CA ALA A 32 4.69 3.26 -3.59
C ALA A 32 5.36 4.53 -4.17
N GLN A 33 4.94 4.92 -5.37
CA GLN A 33 5.38 6.14 -6.04
C GLN A 33 4.40 7.27 -5.72
N LEU A 34 4.86 8.30 -5.00
CA LEU A 34 4.06 9.46 -4.59
C LEU A 34 4.11 10.61 -5.61
N GLU A 35 5.31 10.87 -6.15
CA GLU A 35 5.68 11.91 -7.13
C GLU A 35 6.84 11.33 -7.96
N GLU A 36 7.25 11.93 -9.10
CA GLU A 36 8.25 11.33 -10.02
C GLU A 36 9.57 10.88 -9.35
N ASP A 37 10.00 11.55 -8.28
CA ASP A 37 11.26 11.30 -7.57
C ASP A 37 11.09 10.61 -6.20
N LYS A 38 9.85 10.40 -5.73
CA LYS A 38 9.56 9.89 -4.38
C LYS A 38 8.98 8.49 -4.42
N VAL A 39 9.85 7.52 -4.15
CA VAL A 39 9.49 6.12 -3.94
C VAL A 39 9.60 5.78 -2.46
N ILE A 40 8.53 5.20 -1.92
CA ILE A 40 8.50 4.62 -0.59
C ILE A 40 8.37 3.10 -0.74
N ARG A 41 9.34 2.36 -0.23
CA ARG A 41 9.32 0.91 -0.16
C ARG A 41 8.78 0.46 1.19
N PHE A 42 7.81 -0.43 1.17
CA PHE A 42 7.27 -1.11 2.33
C PHE A 42 7.58 -2.60 2.27
N LEU A 43 8.10 -3.16 3.36
CA LEU A 43 8.28 -4.59 3.56
C LEU A 43 7.09 -5.14 4.35
N GLY A 44 6.50 -6.24 3.89
CA GLY A 44 5.51 -6.97 4.65
C GLY A 44 6.13 -7.58 5.92
N GLY A 45 5.63 -7.18 7.07
CA GLY A 45 5.92 -7.82 8.36
C GLY A 45 5.17 -9.15 8.48
N ARG A 46 5.72 -10.07 9.28
CA ARG A 46 5.08 -11.38 9.57
C ARG A 46 3.77 -11.26 10.33
N ASP A 47 3.53 -10.11 10.97
CA ASP A 47 2.34 -9.75 11.73
C ASP A 47 1.27 -9.04 10.88
N GLY A 48 1.47 -8.95 9.56
CA GLY A 48 0.57 -8.23 8.67
C GLY A 48 0.75 -6.71 8.68
N THR A 49 1.83 -6.20 9.28
CA THR A 49 2.19 -4.78 9.21
C THR A 49 3.02 -4.46 7.97
N LEU A 50 3.16 -3.17 7.65
CA LEU A 50 4.08 -2.68 6.62
C LEU A 50 5.18 -1.85 7.27
N LEU A 51 6.43 -2.23 7.03
CA LEU A 51 7.60 -1.54 7.54
C LEU A 51 8.22 -0.67 6.43
N PRO A 52 8.19 0.67 6.55
CA PRO A 52 8.81 1.54 5.56
C PRO A 52 10.34 1.48 5.62
N VAL A 53 10.99 1.50 4.47
CA VAL A 53 12.46 1.40 4.33
C VAL A 53 13.12 2.75 3.99
N THR A 54 12.35 3.78 3.63
CA THR A 54 12.88 5.03 3.03
C THR A 54 12.72 6.24 3.94
N THR A 55 13.63 7.21 3.80
CA THR A 55 13.91 8.25 4.81
C THR A 55 13.64 9.69 4.34
N GLY A 56 12.96 9.88 3.20
CA GLY A 56 12.78 11.22 2.59
C GLY A 56 11.37 11.82 2.66
N VAL A 57 10.38 11.07 3.16
CA VAL A 57 8.97 11.48 3.15
C VAL A 57 8.47 11.67 4.59
N PRO A 58 7.66 12.72 4.87
CA PRO A 58 7.08 12.92 6.19
C PRO A 58 6.40 11.66 6.75
N PRO A 59 6.68 11.26 8.00
CA PRO A 59 6.15 10.01 8.58
C PRO A 59 4.63 9.88 8.51
N LYS A 60 3.90 11.00 8.63
CA LYS A 60 2.43 11.00 8.49
C LYS A 60 1.97 10.52 7.12
N ILE A 61 2.63 10.96 6.04
CA ILE A 61 2.31 10.55 4.67
C ILE A 61 2.66 9.06 4.49
N VAL A 62 3.84 8.64 4.98
CA VAL A 62 4.27 7.24 4.93
C VAL A 62 3.25 6.32 5.61
N ASN A 63 2.78 6.70 6.81
CA ASN A 63 1.77 5.95 7.55
C ASN A 63 0.42 5.93 6.83
N ALA A 64 -0.01 7.05 6.26
CA ALA A 64 -1.24 7.10 5.47
C ALA A 64 -1.19 6.13 4.29
N ILE A 65 -0.08 6.12 3.54
CA ILE A 65 0.12 5.20 2.42
C ILE A 65 0.11 3.75 2.89
N ALA A 66 0.83 3.42 3.97
CA ALA A 66 0.85 2.07 4.53
C ALA A 66 -0.56 1.57 4.88
N THR A 67 -1.35 2.40 5.57
CA THR A 67 -2.74 2.08 5.91
C THR A 67 -3.57 1.80 4.66
N ARG A 68 -3.49 2.67 3.65
CA ARG A 68 -4.25 2.51 2.40
C ARG A 68 -3.84 1.27 1.59
N ILE A 69 -2.55 0.91 1.60
CA ILE A 69 -2.09 -0.35 1.02
C ILE A 69 -2.80 -1.51 1.75
N LEU A 70 -2.68 -1.59 3.09
CA LEU A 70 -3.26 -2.68 3.88
C LEU A 70 -4.77 -2.81 3.69
N GLU A 71 -5.50 -1.69 3.67
CA GLU A 71 -6.94 -1.68 3.37
C GLU A 71 -7.23 -2.32 2.00
N ARG A 72 -6.51 -1.88 0.95
CA ARG A 72 -6.69 -2.40 -0.41
C ARG A 72 -6.39 -3.90 -0.50
N VAL A 73 -5.29 -4.36 0.10
CA VAL A 73 -4.90 -5.78 0.02
C VAL A 73 -5.86 -6.67 0.81
N HIS A 74 -6.26 -6.24 2.00
CA HIS A 74 -7.21 -7.00 2.82
C HIS A 74 -8.63 -7.00 2.22
N MET A 75 -9.03 -5.95 1.49
CA MET A 75 -10.29 -5.97 0.73
C MET A 75 -10.28 -7.03 -0.37
N ASP A 76 -9.18 -7.16 -1.11
CA ASP A 76 -9.04 -8.21 -2.13
C ASP A 76 -9.09 -9.61 -1.52
N ASP A 77 -8.50 -9.81 -0.34
CA ASP A 77 -8.52 -11.09 0.34
C ASP A 77 -9.92 -11.46 0.86
N ARG A 78 -10.69 -10.49 1.38
CA ARG A 78 -12.10 -10.68 1.76
C ARG A 78 -12.95 -11.05 0.55
N ASN A 79 -12.80 -10.35 -0.56
CA ASN A 79 -13.54 -10.64 -1.79
C ASN A 79 -13.18 -12.01 -2.40
N LYS A 80 -11.97 -12.53 -2.15
CA LYS A 80 -11.58 -13.88 -2.56
C LYS A 80 -12.12 -14.99 -1.65
N THR A 81 -12.43 -14.66 -0.39
CA THR A 81 -12.91 -15.64 0.60
C THR A 81 -14.43 -15.72 0.67
N ASP A 82 -15.15 -14.77 0.08
CA ASP A 82 -16.61 -14.83 -0.08
C ASP A 82 -17.02 -14.87 -1.56
N PRO A 83 -17.22 -16.08 -2.15
CA PRO A 83 -17.71 -16.21 -3.52
C PRO A 83 -19.18 -15.74 -3.70
N TYR A 84 -19.86 -15.25 -2.65
CA TYR A 84 -21.26 -14.79 -2.69
C TYR A 84 -21.46 -13.31 -2.33
N ALA A 85 -20.41 -12.49 -2.21
CA ALA A 85 -20.53 -11.06 -1.91
C ALA A 85 -21.15 -10.20 -3.04
N LEU A 86 -21.69 -10.83 -4.09
CA LEU A 86 -22.51 -10.19 -5.13
C LEU A 86 -23.89 -10.88 -5.19
N LEU A 87 -24.77 -10.55 -4.24
CA LEU A 87 -26.21 -10.74 -4.34
C LEU A 87 -26.93 -9.49 -3.81
#